data_AF-A0A812KRU3-F1
#
_entry.id   AF-A0A812KRU3-F1
#
_cell.length_a   1.000
_cell.length_b   1.000
_cell.length_c   1.000
_cell.angle_alpha   90.00
_cell.angle_beta   90.00
_cell.angle_gamma   90.00
#
_symmetry.space_group_name_H-M   'P 1'
#
loop_
_entity.id
_entity.type
_entity.pdbx_description
1 polymer ?
#
loop_
_entity_poly.entity_id
_entity_poly.type
_entity_poly.pdbx_seq_one_letter_code
_entity_poly.pdbx_strand_id
1 'polypeptide(L)'
;MRREQLSQAQADVERCTALVAAARRDLQAARERQKSLEAEIEELQQQRQESAEDWVKQQPWTKKLRRLCEQTFGVTTFRRNQEEALNAILAGRDVFLVAPTGAGKSLCFQ
;
A
#
# COMPACT_ATOMS: atom_id res chain seq x y z
N MET A 1 -56.77 19.57 -23.70
CA MET A 1 -56.51 19.17 -22.30
C MET A 1 -55.88 17.77 -22.19
N ARG A 2 -56.60 16.63 -22.36
CA ARG A 2 -56.01 15.29 -22.12
C ARG A 2 -54.87 14.88 -23.07
N ARG A 3 -54.92 15.26 -24.36
CA ARG A 3 -53.83 14.98 -25.33
C ARG A 3 -52.54 15.75 -25.00
N GLU A 4 -52.69 16.97 -24.50
CA GLU A 4 -51.57 17.83 -24.11
C GLU A 4 -50.92 17.34 -22.82
N GLN A 5 -51.74 16.90 -21.85
CA GLN A 5 -51.26 16.20 -20.65
C GLN A 5 -50.50 14.91 -20.99
N LEU A 6 -50.98 14.13 -21.97
CA LEU A 6 -50.27 12.93 -22.43
C LEU A 6 -48.93 13.28 -23.10
N SER A 7 -48.90 14.30 -23.96
CA SER A 7 -47.66 14.77 -24.59
C SER A 7 -46.63 15.26 -23.57
N GLN A 8 -47.08 15.98 -22.54
CA GLN A 8 -46.22 16.44 -21.46
C GLN A 8 -45.63 15.27 -20.67
N ALA A 9 -46.47 14.30 -20.28
CA ALA A 9 -46.01 13.11 -19.57
C ALA A 9 -45.02 12.27 -20.40
N GLN A 10 -45.21 12.18 -21.72
CA GLN A 10 -44.27 11.51 -22.62
C GLN A 10 -42.90 12.21 -22.65
N ALA A 11 -42.88 13.54 -22.75
CA ALA A 11 -41.65 14.32 -22.72
C ALA A 11 -40.89 14.16 -21.38
N ASP A 12 -41.62 14.10 -20.26
CA ASP A 12 -41.01 13.87 -18.95
C ASP A 12 -40.40 12.46 -18.82
N VAL A 13 -41.07 11.44 -19.37
CA VAL A 13 -40.53 10.07 -19.44
C VAL A 13 -39.25 10.01 -20.27
N GLU A 14 -39.22 10.67 -21.43
CA GLU A 14 -38.01 10.74 -22.27
C GLU A 14 -36.86 11.45 -21.55
N ARG A 15 -37.15 12.56 -20.87
CA ARG A 15 -36.16 13.29 -20.06
C ARG A 15 -35.60 12.42 -18.93
N CYS A 16 -36.46 11.75 -18.18
CA CYS A 16 -36.04 10.83 -17.12
C CYS A 16 -35.21 9.66 -17.68
N THR A 17 -35.59 9.13 -18.83
CA THR A 17 -34.87 8.05 -19.51
C THR A 17 -33.46 8.50 -19.91
N ALA A 18 -33.32 9.71 -20.48
CA ALA A 18 -32.03 10.27 -20.85
C ALA A 18 -31.12 10.51 -19.62
N LEU A 19 -31.68 11.01 -18.51
CA LEU A 19 -30.95 11.21 -17.26
C LEU A 19 -30.45 9.88 -16.67
N VAL A 20 -31.31 8.84 -16.64
CA VAL A 20 -30.91 7.51 -16.18
C VAL A 20 -29.83 6.91 -17.07
N ALA A 21 -29.91 7.10 -18.40
CA ALA A 21 -28.89 6.64 -19.32
C ALA A 21 -27.54 7.34 -19.08
N ALA A 22 -27.54 8.66 -18.84
CA ALA A 22 -26.35 9.41 -18.49
C ALA A 22 -25.73 8.92 -17.16
N ALA A 23 -26.54 8.83 -16.10
CA ALA A 23 -26.09 8.36 -14.79
C ALA A 23 -25.52 6.92 -14.84
N ARG A 24 -26.10 6.04 -15.69
CA ARG A 24 -25.57 4.69 -15.91
C ARG A 24 -24.20 4.70 -16.57
N ARG A 25 -23.97 5.58 -17.56
CA ARG A 25 -22.65 5.74 -18.20
C ARG A 25 -21.61 6.23 -17.20
N ASP A 26 -21.96 7.23 -16.40
CA ASP A 26 -21.06 7.78 -15.38
C ASP A 26 -20.71 6.73 -14.32
N LEU A 27 -21.71 5.95 -13.87
CA LEU A 27 -21.50 4.84 -12.95
C LEU A 27 -20.59 3.76 -13.55
N GLN A 28 -20.74 3.44 -14.83
CA GLN A 28 -19.87 2.48 -15.51
C GLN A 28 -18.43 3.00 -15.56
N ALA A 29 -18.22 4.25 -15.96
CA ALA A 29 -16.90 4.86 -16.01
C ALA A 29 -16.24 4.91 -14.63
N ALA A 30 -17.00 5.22 -13.58
CA ALA A 30 -16.52 5.21 -12.20
C ALA A 30 -16.09 3.80 -11.74
N ARG A 31 -16.85 2.76 -12.11
CA ARG A 31 -16.51 1.36 -11.80
C ARG A 31 -15.26 0.90 -12.53
N GLU A 32 -15.10 1.27 -13.79
CA GLU A 32 -13.89 0.96 -14.58
C GLU A 32 -12.65 1.61 -13.94
N ARG A 33 -12.77 2.88 -13.51
CA ARG A 33 -11.71 3.58 -12.77
C ARG A 33 -11.43 2.94 -11.41
N GLN A 34 -12.46 2.51 -10.69
CA GLN A 34 -12.27 1.78 -9.43
C GLN A 34 -11.46 0.50 -9.68
N LYS A 35 -11.84 -0.30 -10.68
CA LYS A 35 -11.15 -1.54 -11.03
C LYS A 35 -9.70 -1.31 -11.44
N SER A 36 -9.41 -0.24 -12.20
CA SER A 36 -8.03 0.07 -12.60
C SER A 36 -7.18 0.47 -11.39
N LEU A 37 -7.74 1.25 -10.47
CA LEU A 37 -7.04 1.65 -9.24
C LEU A 37 -6.82 0.46 -8.29
N GLU A 38 -7.79 -0.45 -8.19
CA GLU A 38 -7.63 -1.69 -7.41
C GLU A 38 -6.49 -2.55 -7.96
N ALA A 39 -6.39 -2.72 -9.27
CA ALA A 39 -5.30 -3.44 -9.92
C ALA A 39 -3.93 -2.74 -9.70
N GLU A 40 -3.88 -1.41 -9.81
CA GLU A 40 -2.67 -0.63 -9.54
C GLU A 40 -2.22 -0.75 -8.07
N ILE A 41 -3.17 -0.72 -7.13
CA ILE A 41 -2.88 -0.92 -5.70
C ILE A 41 -2.31 -2.33 -5.46
N GLU A 42 -2.88 -3.36 -6.07
CA GLU A 42 -2.41 -4.74 -5.94
C GLU A 42 -0.98 -4.88 -6.49
N GLU A 43 -0.69 -4.32 -7.65
CA GLU A 43 0.65 -4.31 -8.24
C GLU A 43 1.67 -3.60 -7.34
N LEU A 44 1.33 -2.40 -6.85
CA LEU A 44 2.20 -1.64 -5.92
C LEU A 44 2.43 -2.39 -4.61
N GLN A 45 1.43 -3.10 -4.10
CA GLN A 45 1.58 -3.91 -2.90
C GLN A 45 2.54 -5.08 -3.14
N GLN A 46 2.44 -5.75 -4.29
CA GLN A 46 3.32 -6.86 -4.64
C GLN A 46 4.79 -6.41 -4.79
N GLN A 47 5.03 -5.31 -5.51
CA GLN A 47 6.38 -4.72 -5.65
C GLN A 47 6.98 -4.34 -4.28
N ARG A 48 6.16 -3.80 -3.36
CA ARG A 48 6.58 -3.45 -2.01
C ARG A 48 6.92 -4.69 -1.16
N GLN A 49 6.13 -5.75 -1.29
CA GLN A 49 6.32 -7.00 -0.57
C GLN A 49 7.66 -7.66 -0.95
N GLU A 50 7.94 -7.76 -2.25
CA GLU A 50 9.19 -8.32 -2.76
C GLU A 50 10.42 -7.55 -2.25
N SER A 51 10.35 -6.22 -2.19
CA SER A 51 11.45 -5.37 -1.70
C SER A 51 11.68 -5.46 -0.19
N ALA A 52 10.63 -5.70 0.60
CA ALA A 52 10.71 -5.70 2.07
C ALA A 52 11.00 -7.10 2.65
N GLU A 53 10.50 -8.17 2.01
CA GLU A 53 10.63 -9.53 2.53
C GLU A 53 12.06 -10.08 2.52
N ASP A 54 12.93 -9.59 1.63
CA ASP A 54 14.29 -10.12 1.50
C ASP A 54 15.16 -9.93 2.74
N TRP A 55 14.91 -8.87 3.50
CA TRP A 55 15.74 -8.53 4.65
C TRP A 55 15.18 -8.99 6.00
N VAL A 56 13.94 -9.50 6.04
CA VAL A 56 13.31 -10.02 7.28
C VAL A 56 13.56 -11.54 7.43
N LYS A 57 13.91 -12.24 6.36
CA LYS A 57 14.18 -13.69 6.37
C LYS A 57 15.36 -14.03 7.29
N GLN A 58 15.34 -15.24 7.87
CA GLN A 58 16.48 -15.75 8.66
C GLN A 58 17.74 -15.80 7.79
N GLN A 59 18.73 -14.99 8.15
CA GLN A 59 20.04 -14.92 7.52
C GLN A 59 21.02 -15.85 8.24
N PRO A 60 22.14 -16.22 7.59
CA PRO A 60 23.19 -17.03 8.22
C PRO A 60 23.72 -16.41 9.53
N TRP A 61 23.70 -15.08 9.66
CA TRP A 61 24.17 -14.35 10.85
C TRP A 61 23.07 -14.06 11.89
N THR A 62 21.79 -14.31 11.63
CA THR A 62 20.68 -13.87 12.50
C THR A 62 20.85 -14.30 13.96
N LYS A 63 21.24 -15.55 14.23
CA LYS A 63 21.46 -16.04 15.60
C LYS A 63 22.61 -15.31 16.31
N LYS A 64 23.73 -15.10 15.60
CA LYS A 64 24.91 -14.42 16.14
C LYS A 64 24.62 -12.94 16.37
N LEU A 65 23.95 -12.29 15.42
CA LEU A 65 23.53 -10.89 15.50
C LEU A 65 22.65 -10.65 16.72
N ARG A 66 21.55 -11.39 16.87
CA ARG A 66 20.64 -11.26 18.01
C ARG A 66 21.36 -11.46 19.34
N ARG A 67 22.19 -12.50 19.45
CA ARG A 67 22.98 -12.77 20.65
C ARG A 67 23.92 -11.61 20.99
N LEU A 68 24.63 -11.06 20.00
CA LEU A 68 25.54 -9.95 20.22
C LEU A 68 24.77 -8.69 20.64
N CYS A 69 23.66 -8.37 19.98
CA CYS A 69 22.83 -7.22 20.33
C CYS A 69 22.27 -7.33 21.75
N GLU A 70 21.85 -8.53 22.16
CA GLU A 70 21.38 -8.79 23.52
C GLU A 70 22.53 -8.67 24.54
N GLN A 71 23.69 -9.28 24.28
CA GLN A 71 24.82 -9.29 25.21
C GLN A 71 25.50 -7.93 25.36
N THR A 72 25.58 -7.14 24.29
CA THR A 72 26.29 -5.86 24.28
C THR A 72 25.38 -4.68 24.57
N PHE A 73 24.14 -4.70 24.06
CA PHE A 73 23.21 -3.56 24.13
C PHE A 73 21.93 -3.86 24.92
N GLY A 74 21.73 -5.09 25.40
CA GLY A 74 20.50 -5.49 26.10
C GLY A 74 19.26 -5.54 25.20
N VAL A 75 19.44 -5.57 23.87
CA VAL A 75 18.34 -5.55 22.91
C VAL A 75 17.83 -6.96 22.68
N THR A 76 16.67 -7.28 23.25
CA THR A 76 16.00 -8.59 23.08
C THR A 76 15.10 -8.65 21.84
N THR A 77 14.59 -7.50 21.41
CA THR A 77 13.75 -7.36 20.21
C THR A 77 14.17 -6.13 19.40
N PHE A 78 14.23 -6.30 18.08
CA PHE A 78 14.48 -5.20 17.15
C PHE A 78 13.22 -4.36 16.97
N ARG A 79 13.41 -3.05 16.88
CA ARG A 79 12.36 -2.13 16.45
C ARG A 79 12.21 -2.20 14.93
N ARG A 80 11.10 -1.65 14.44
CA ARG A 80 10.78 -1.57 13.01
C ARG A 80 12.00 -1.12 12.19
N ASN A 81 12.30 -1.85 11.12
CA ASN A 81 13.37 -1.61 10.15
C ASN A 81 14.82 -1.79 10.68
N GLN A 82 15.04 -2.07 11.97
CA GLN A 82 16.41 -2.23 12.50
C GLN A 82 17.05 -3.55 12.06
N GLU A 83 16.30 -4.65 12.11
CA GLU A 83 16.82 -5.97 11.73
C GLU A 83 17.08 -6.03 10.23
N GLU A 84 16.17 -5.44 9.44
CA GLU A 84 16.26 -5.34 7.99
C GLU A 84 17.49 -4.51 7.58
N ALA A 85 17.72 -3.37 8.24
CA ALA A 85 18.90 -2.54 8.01
C ALA A 85 20.19 -3.29 8.35
N LEU A 86 20.26 -3.96 9.50
CA LEU A 86 21.42 -4.76 9.90
C LEU A 86 21.68 -5.92 8.93
N ASN A 87 20.64 -6.61 8.50
CA ASN A 87 20.76 -7.70 7.52
C ASN A 87 21.27 -7.19 6.16
N ALA A 88 20.78 -6.04 5.70
CA ALA A 88 21.27 -5.41 4.46
C ALA A 88 22.74 -4.99 4.56
N ILE A 89 23.14 -4.39 5.68
CA ILE A 89 24.53 -4.00 5.95
C ILE A 89 25.45 -5.23 5.97
N LEU A 90 25.05 -6.29 6.70
CA LEU A 90 25.84 -7.53 6.79
C LEU A 90 25.93 -8.30 5.48
N ALA A 91 24.95 -8.12 4.59
CA ALA A 91 25.00 -8.63 3.22
C ALA A 91 25.83 -7.77 2.26
N GLY A 92 26.46 -6.68 2.74
CA GLY A 92 27.29 -5.78 1.93
C GLY A 92 26.49 -4.89 0.99
N ARG A 93 25.26 -4.52 1.35
CA ARG A 93 24.41 -3.62 0.57
C ARG A 93 24.40 -2.22 1.15
N ASP A 94 24.27 -1.22 0.29
CA ASP A 94 24.10 0.17 0.71
C ASP A 94 22.72 0.37 1.33
N VAL A 95 22.67 1.02 2.50
CA VAL A 95 21.44 1.24 3.27
C VAL A 95 21.22 2.72 3.54
N PHE A 96 20.04 3.21 3.17
CA PHE A 96 19.56 4.53 3.55
C PHE A 96 18.44 4.42 4.59
N LEU A 97 18.78 4.55 5.87
CA LEU A 97 17.83 4.40 6.98
C LEU A 97 17.18 5.73 7.38
N VAL A 98 15.92 5.91 7.04
CA VAL A 98 15.10 7.03 7.51
C VAL A 98 14.27 6.60 8.72
N ALA A 99 14.55 7.19 9.89
CA ALA A 99 13.79 6.92 11.10
C ALA A 99 13.75 8.15 12.03
N PRO A 100 12.68 8.33 12.83
CA PRO A 100 12.56 9.49 13.72
C PRO A 100 13.63 9.48 14.83
N THR A 101 13.82 10.62 15.50
CA THR A 101 14.68 10.72 16.68
C THR A 101 14.21 9.75 17.76
N GLY A 102 15.16 9.12 18.46
CA GLY A 102 14.84 8.10 19.47
C GLY A 102 14.45 6.73 18.92
N ALA A 103 14.35 6.54 17.59
CA ALA A 103 14.02 5.24 17.00
C ALA A 103 15.12 4.16 17.13
N GLY A 104 16.33 4.54 17.57
CA GLY A 104 17.45 3.60 17.75
C GLY A 104 18.30 3.38 16.50
N LYS A 105 18.42 4.38 15.62
CA LYS A 105 19.28 4.34 14.43
C LYS A 105 20.74 3.97 14.74
N SER A 106 21.24 4.37 15.91
CA SER A 106 22.62 4.11 16.35
C SER A 106 22.96 2.62 16.43
N LEU A 107 21.99 1.77 16.78
CA LEU A 107 22.18 0.33 16.84
C LEU A 107 22.56 -0.27 15.47
N CYS A 108 22.17 0.37 14.36
CA CYS A 108 22.37 -0.18 13.02
C CYS A 108 23.81 -0.02 12.50
N PHE A 109 24.66 0.76 13.17
CA PHE A 109 26.04 1.02 12.72
C PHE A 109 27.11 0.88 13.81
N GLN A 110 26.71 0.54 15.04
CA GLN A 110 27.61 0.25 16.17
C GLN A 110 27.93 -1.24 16.22
#